data_AF-A0A8T6DRR4-F1
#
_entry.id   AF-A0A8T6DRR4-F1
#
_cell.length_a   1.000
_cell.length_b   1.000
_cell.length_c   1.000
_cell.angle_alpha   90.00
_cell.angle_beta   90.00
_cell.angle_gamma   90.00
#
_symmetry.space_group_name_H-M   'P 1'
#
loop_
_entity.id
_entity.type
_entity.pdbx_description
1 polymer ?
#
loop_
_entity_poly.entity_id
_entity_poly.type
_entity_poly.pdbx_seq_one_letter_code
_entity_poly.pdbx_strand_id
1 'polypeptide(L)' 'MPIIDADCHVIESEQAWEYLDPADQQYKPTSMFDPNRPDRPIWIIDGKERQRPFATRGTGSAA' A
#
# COMPACT_ATOMS: atom_id res chain seq x y z
N MET A 1 -18.64 -25.24 11.19
CA MET A 1 -17.25 -25.56 10.84
C MET A 1 -16.59 -24.27 10.38
N PRO A 2 -15.55 -23.77 11.07
CA PRO A 2 -14.85 -22.58 10.60
C PRO A 2 -14.18 -22.84 9.24
N ILE A 3 -14.08 -21.80 8.41
CA ILE A 3 -13.46 -21.86 7.07
C ILE A 3 -12.01 -21.39 7.21
N ILE A 4 -11.08 -22.10 6.57
CA ILE A 4 -9.69 -21.70 6.45
C ILE A 4 -9.54 -20.92 5.15
N ASP A 5 -9.05 -19.69 5.25
CA ASP A 5 -8.64 -18.93 4.08
C ASP A 5 -7.18 -19.29 3.75
N ALA A 6 -6.98 -19.77 2.52
CA ALA A 6 -5.66 -20.19 2.04
C ALA A 6 -4.85 -19.02 1.47
N ASP A 7 -5.48 -17.86 1.20
CA ASP A 7 -4.81 -16.73 0.57
C ASP A 7 -5.38 -15.39 1.08
N CYS A 8 -4.66 -14.77 2.02
CA CYS A 8 -5.01 -13.46 2.55
C CYS A 8 -3.86 -12.48 2.37
N HIS A 9 -4.21 -11.22 2.13
CA HIS A 9 -3.26 -10.13 2.01
C HIS A 9 -3.42 -9.14 3.15
N VAL A 10 -2.30 -8.55 3.57
CA VAL A 10 -2.29 -7.41 4.48
C VAL A 10 -2.08 -6.13 3.70
N ILE A 11 -2.79 -5.08 4.09
CA ILE A 11 -2.52 -3.72 3.60
C ILE A 11 -1.45 -3.12 4.50
N GLU A 12 -0.28 -2.86 3.94
CA GLU A 12 0.86 -2.30 4.67
C GLU A 12 0.61 -0.85 5.12
N SER A 13 1.19 -0.50 6.27
CA SER A 13 1.22 0.86 6.82
C SER A 13 2.61 1.47 6.68
N GLU A 14 2.74 2.78 6.90
CA GLU A 14 4.05 3.45 6.87
C GLU A 14 5.05 2.87 7.88
N GLN A 15 4.56 2.34 9.01
CA GLN A 15 5.36 1.73 10.07
C GLN A 15 6.06 0.44 9.62
N ALA A 16 5.47 -0.30 8.66
CA ALA A 16 6.08 -1.53 8.15
C ALA A 16 7.47 -1.27 7.54
N TRP A 17 7.65 -0.08 6.96
CA TRP A 17 8.89 0.32 6.28
C TRP A 17 9.98 0.85 7.22
N GLU A 18 9.68 1.06 8.51
CA GLU A 18 10.67 1.53 9.49
C GLU A 18 11.76 0.50 9.77
N TYR A 19 11.50 -0.77 9.44
CA TYR A 19 12.43 -1.89 9.63
C TYR A 19 13.28 -2.22 8.40
N LEU A 20 13.17 -1.43 7.33
CA LEU A 20 13.96 -1.63 6.13
C LEU A 20 15.43 -1.28 6.39
N ASP A 21 16.36 -2.03 5.81
CA ASP A 21 17.80 -1.72 5.90
C ASP A 21 18.05 -0.29 5.41
N PRO A 22 18.88 0.51 6.10
CA PRO A 22 19.24 1.85 5.66
C PRO A 22 19.70 1.93 4.20
N ALA A 23 20.40 0.93 3.67
CA ALA A 23 20.85 0.89 2.29
C ALA A 23 19.71 0.77 1.26
N ASP A 24 18.58 0.19 1.69
CA ASP A 24 17.43 -0.10 0.85
C ASP A 24 16.33 0.97 0.93
N GLN A 25 16.45 1.94 1.85
CA GLN A 25 15.42 2.97 2.08
C GLN A 25 15.01 3.72 0.80
N GLN A 26 15.93 3.87 -0.13
CA GLN A 26 15.70 4.48 -1.44
C GLN A 26 14.67 3.74 -2.32
N TYR A 27 14.43 2.45 -2.06
CA TYR A 27 13.48 1.62 -2.81
C TYR A 27 12.08 1.60 -2.18
N LYS A 28 11.87 2.29 -1.05
CA LYS A 28 10.58 2.38 -0.40
C LYS A 28 9.54 3.04 -1.35
N PRO A 29 8.36 2.43 -1.55
CA PRO A 29 7.27 3.07 -2.27
C PRO A 29 6.88 4.39 -1.61
N THR A 30 6.88 5.48 -2.39
CA THR A 30 6.46 6.79 -1.87
C THR A 30 4.98 6.99 -2.17
N SER A 31 4.18 7.17 -1.12
CA SER A 31 2.78 7.60 -1.24
C SER A 31 2.73 9.10 -1.47
N MET A 32 2.18 9.55 -2.60
CA MET A 32 1.85 10.96 -2.81
C MET A 32 0.35 11.20 -2.70
N PHE A 33 0.01 12.30 -2.04
CA PHE A 33 -1.35 12.78 -1.94
C PHE A 33 -1.64 13.70 -3.13
N ASP A 34 -2.60 13.33 -3.97
CA ASP A 34 -3.12 14.22 -5.02
C ASP A 34 -4.22 15.10 -4.42
N PRO A 35 -4.05 16.43 -4.36
CA PRO A 35 -5.08 17.35 -3.87
C PRO A 35 -6.42 17.24 -4.61
N ASN A 36 -6.40 16.80 -5.88
CA ASN A 36 -7.60 16.64 -6.72
C ASN A 36 -8.28 15.26 -6.54
N ARG A 37 -7.61 14.33 -5.85
CA ARG A 37 -8.04 12.95 -5.56
C ARG A 37 -7.63 12.55 -4.14
N PRO A 38 -8.12 13.26 -3.10
CA PRO A 38 -7.71 13.03 -1.71
C PRO A 38 -8.10 11.65 -1.18
N ASP A 39 -9.05 10.98 -1.82
CA ASP A 39 -9.52 9.62 -1.52
C ASP A 39 -8.61 8.52 -2.11
N ARG A 40 -7.68 8.87 -3.01
CA ARG A 40 -6.87 7.92 -3.77
C ARG A 40 -5.40 8.36 -3.79
N PRO A 41 -4.63 8.03 -2.74
CA PRO A 41 -3.19 8.24 -2.78
C PRO A 41 -2.57 7.43 -3.93
N ILE A 42 -1.63 8.04 -4.64
CA ILE A 42 -0.86 7.40 -5.71
C ILE A 42 0.47 6.90 -5.16
N TRP A 43 1.00 5.85 -5.78
CA TRP A 43 2.34 5.37 -5.50
C TRP A 43 3.31 5.83 -6.58
N ILE A 44 4.48 6.30 -6.17
CA ILE A 44 5.62 6.51 -7.07
C ILE A 44 6.59 5.35 -6.89
N ILE A 45 6.77 4.59 -7.96
CA ILE A 45 7.71 3.45 -8.02
C ILE A 45 8.58 3.64 -9.26
N ASP A 46 9.90 3.68 -9.08
CA ASP A 46 10.87 3.95 -10.15
C ASP A 46 10.55 5.22 -10.96
N GLY A 47 10.05 6.27 -10.28
CA GLY A 47 9.64 7.53 -10.91
C GLY A 47 8.35 7.45 -11.73
N LYS A 48 7.62 6.33 -11.68
CA LYS A 48 6.33 6.16 -12.39
C LYS A 48 5.17 6.17 -11.42
N GLU A 49 4.12 6.91 -11.80
CA GLU A 49 2.86 6.90 -11.09
C GLU A 49 2.14 5.55 -11.25
N ARG A 50 1.71 4.99 -10.13
CA ARG A 50 0.91 3.77 -10.05
C ARG A 50 -0.31 4.05 -9.19
N GLN A 51 -1.46 3.62 -9.68
CA GLN A 51 -2.66 3.65 -8.86
C GLN A 51 -2.48 2.67 -7.69
N ARG A 52 -2.72 3.14 -6.47
CA ARG A 52 -2.81 2.25 -5.32
C ARG A 52 -4.12 1.45 -5.42
N PRO A 53 -4.07 0.11 -5.52
CA PRO A 53 -5.27 -0.69 -5.74
C PRO A 53 -6.18 -0.78 -4.51
N PHE A 54 -5.69 -0.43 -3.32
CA PHE A 54 -6.42 -0.54 -2.06
C PHE A 54 -6.45 0.78 -1.30
N ALA A 55 -7.65 1.25 -0.93
CA ALA A 55 -7.81 2.38 -0.03
C ALA A 55 -7.52 1.93 1.42
N THR A 56 -6.73 2.70 2.18
CA THR A 56 -6.45 2.42 3.61
C THR A 56 -7.69 2.46 4.51
N ARG A 57 -8.79 3.03 4.03
CA ARG A 57 -10.10 3.06 4.70
C ARG A 57 -11.09 2.00 4.22
N GLY A 58 -10.76 1.24 3.18
CA GLY A 58 -11.61 0.16 2.68
C GLY A 58 -11.18 -1.17 3.29
N THR A 59 -12.08 -1.81 4.05
CA THR A 59 -11.96 -3.25 4.30
C THR A 59 -11.96 -3.96 2.96
N GLY A 60 -11.02 -4.90 2.74
CA GLY A 60 -10.93 -5.67 1.51
C GLY A 60 -12.31 -6.23 1.15
N SER A 61 -12.91 -5.72 0.07
CA SER A 61 -14.04 -6.41 -0.55
C SER A 61 -13.44 -7.63 -1.21
N ALA A 62 -13.81 -8.81 -0.72
CA ALA A 62 -13.68 -10.02 -1.52
C ALA A 62 -14.33 -9.73 -2.89
N ALA A 63 -13.61 -10.07 -3.95
CA ALA A 63 -14.17 -10.17 -5.29
C ALA A 63 -15.09 -11.39 -5.37
#